data_AF-A0A521X8P2-F1
#
_entry.id   AF-A0A521X8P2-F1
#
_cell.length_a   1.000
_cell.length_b   1.000
_cell.length_c   1.000
_cell.angle_alpha   90.00
_cell.angle_beta   90.00
_cell.angle_gamma   90.00
#
_symmetry.space_group_name_H-M   'P 1'
#
loop_
_entity.id
_entity.type
_entity.pdbx_description
1 polymer ?
#
loop_
_entity_poly.entity_id
_entity_poly.type
_entity_poly.pdbx_seq_one_letter_code
_entity_poly.pdbx_strand_id
1 'polypeptide(L)'
;MRITIQRDAEHDIVYIAFSARALKRGSVKKTVRAGEDVSLDFDGRGTLLGLEVMNASKVLGARAGEITLDMMVGVREAAALAGVRPSNFVRDYADRSDFPRPVVELASGRIWARAEIEGYLRSRKRRLKAS
;
A
#
# COMPACT_ATOMS: atom_id res chain seq x y z
N MET A 1 14.29 5.36 -3.40
CA MET A 1 13.68 5.29 -2.06
C MET A 1 13.37 3.83 -1.77
N ARG A 2 13.89 3.27 -0.67
CA ARG A 2 13.62 1.87 -0.30
C ARG A 2 12.71 1.89 0.91
N ILE A 3 11.47 1.41 0.73
CA ILE A 3 10.51 1.27 1.81
C ILE A 3 10.70 -0.10 2.44
N THR A 4 10.67 -0.17 3.77
CA THR A 4 10.70 -1.42 4.53
C THR A 4 9.52 -1.44 5.49
N ILE A 5 8.87 -2.59 5.63
CA ILE A 5 7.81 -2.79 6.62
C ILE A 5 8.34 -3.71 7.73
N GLN A 6 8.20 -3.27 8.98
CA GLN A 6 8.36 -4.10 10.18
C GLN A 6 6.99 -4.30 10.83
N ARG A 7 6.79 -5.47 11.44
CA ARG A 7 5.50 -5.89 11.98
C ARG A 7 5.71 -6.45 13.36
N ASP A 8 4.79 -6.12 14.26
CA ASP A 8 4.62 -6.77 15.53
C ASP A 8 3.18 -7.31 15.57
N ALA A 9 3.04 -8.61 15.32
CA ALA A 9 1.73 -9.25 15.28
C ALA A 9 1.11 -9.42 16.68
N GLU A 10 1.93 -9.44 17.73
CA GLU A 10 1.46 -9.59 19.11
C GLU A 10 0.80 -8.30 19.58
N HIS A 11 1.38 -7.15 19.21
CA HIS A 11 0.87 -5.83 19.60
C HIS A 11 0.02 -5.15 18.51
N ASP A 12 -0.21 -5.82 17.38
CA ASP A 12 -0.90 -5.28 16.19
C ASP A 12 -0.31 -3.93 15.71
N ILE A 13 1.02 -3.88 15.58
CA ILE A 13 1.76 -2.69 15.16
C ILE A 13 2.43 -2.93 13.80
N VAL A 14 2.40 -1.91 12.94
CA VAL A 14 3.16 -1.87 11.69
C VAL A 14 4.00 -0.59 11.63
N TYR A 15 5.30 -0.77 11.36
CA TYR A 15 6.21 0.34 11.09
C TYR A 15 6.61 0.36 9.61
N ILE A 16 6.39 1.48 8.95
CA ILE A 16 6.76 1.70 7.54
C ILE A 16 7.94 2.68 7.51
N ALA A 17 9.13 2.14 7.29
CA ALA A 17 10.37 2.92 7.14
C ALA A 17 10.54 3.38 5.68
N PHE A 18 10.77 4.68 5.46
CA PHE A 18 11.03 5.26 4.13
C PHE A 18 12.51 5.26 3.74
N SER A 19 13.39 4.92 4.68
CA SER A 19 14.81 4.78 4.44
C SER A 19 15.45 3.77 5.39
N ALA A 20 16.57 3.15 4.98
CA ALA A 20 17.35 2.29 5.85
C ALA A 20 17.89 3.01 7.11
N ARG A 21 17.94 4.35 7.09
CA ARG A 21 18.31 5.17 8.25
C ARG A 21 17.27 5.10 9.35
N ALA A 22 15.98 5.00 9.02
CA ALA A 22 14.91 4.88 10.01
C ALA A 22 15.11 3.68 10.95
N LEU A 23 15.73 2.60 10.45
CA LEU A 23 15.98 1.37 11.19
C LEU A 23 17.21 1.42 12.11
N LYS A 24 18.03 2.48 12.03
CA LYS A 24 19.20 2.63 12.91
C LYS A 24 18.77 3.23 14.25
N ARG A 25 19.15 2.57 15.35
CA ARG A 25 18.88 3.03 16.72
C ARG A 25 19.28 4.51 16.89
N GLY A 26 18.39 5.30 17.48
CA GLY A 26 18.62 6.73 17.74
C GLY A 26 18.48 7.65 16.53
N SER A 27 18.03 7.16 15.37
CA SER A 27 17.78 8.00 14.19
C SER A 27 16.54 8.87 14.33
N VAL A 28 15.50 8.35 14.98
CA VAL A 28 14.31 9.11 15.35
C VAL A 28 14.67 10.13 16.42
N LYS A 29 14.44 11.41 16.13
CA LYS A 29 14.67 12.54 17.06
C LYS A 29 13.37 13.22 17.48
N LYS A 30 12.30 13.03 16.70
CA LYS A 30 10.98 13.57 16.99
C LYS A 30 9.92 12.61 16.45
N THR A 31 8.89 12.35 17.24
CA THR A 31 7.69 11.64 16.81
C THR A 31 6.50 12.59 16.91
N VAL A 32 5.67 12.62 15.88
CA VAL A 32 4.45 13.44 15.81
C VAL A 32 3.26 12.53 15.65
N ARG A 33 2.29 12.63 16.56
CA ARG A 33 1.03 11.90 16.45
C ARG A 33 0.16 12.56 15.38
N ALA A 34 -0.11 11.85 14.29
CA ALA A 34 -0.90 12.32 13.16
C ALA A 34 -2.38 11.88 13.26
N GLY A 35 -2.70 10.98 14.19
CA GLY A 35 -4.05 10.55 14.51
C GLY A 35 -4.05 9.68 15.77
N GLU A 36 -5.21 9.14 16.14
CA GLU A 36 -5.34 8.25 17.30
C GLU A 36 -4.34 7.08 17.22
N ASP A 37 -4.25 6.46 16.05
CA ASP A 37 -3.53 5.21 15.83
C ASP A 37 -2.30 5.36 14.91
N VAL A 38 -1.90 6.60 14.59
CA VAL A 38 -0.83 6.87 13.62
C VAL A 38 0.17 7.90 14.14
N SER A 39 1.45 7.55 14.08
CA SER A 39 2.58 8.40 14.46
C SER A 39 3.58 8.53 13.31
N LEU A 40 4.23 9.68 13.19
CA LEU A 40 5.22 10.01 12.18
C LEU A 40 6.58 10.27 12.85
N ASP A 41 7.62 9.59 12.38
CA ASP A 41 8.97 9.71 12.93
C ASP A 41 9.86 10.58 12.05
N PHE A 42 10.57 11.52 12.67
CA PHE A 42 11.45 12.46 12.01
C PHE A 42 12.86 12.41 12.58
N ASP A 43 13.84 12.70 11.72
CA ASP A 43 15.21 12.92 12.15
C ASP A 43 15.42 14.33 12.74
N GLY A 44 16.64 14.61 13.22
CA GLY A 44 16.98 15.91 13.81
C GLY A 44 16.95 17.09 12.84
N ARG A 45 16.77 16.85 11.54
CA ARG A 45 16.62 17.87 10.50
C ARG A 45 15.16 18.04 10.07
N GLY A 46 14.23 17.32 10.68
CA GLY A 46 12.81 17.32 10.30
C GLY A 46 12.50 16.49 9.05
N THR A 47 13.41 15.61 8.63
CA THR A 47 13.14 14.67 7.52
C THR A 47 12.31 13.51 8.02
N LEU A 48 11.21 13.18 7.33
CA LEU A 48 10.37 12.03 7.65
C LEU A 48 11.14 10.72 7.40
N LEU A 49 11.28 9.91 8.46
CA LEU A 49 11.97 8.64 8.46
C LEU A 49 11.02 7.46 8.27
N GLY A 50 9.85 7.52 8.90
CA GLY A 50 8.86 6.45 8.83
C GLY A 50 7.55 6.83 9.50
N LEU A 51 6.61 5.89 9.46
CA LEU A 51 5.35 5.99 10.20
C LEU A 51 5.11 4.72 11.00
N GLU A 52 4.52 4.88 12.17
CA GLU A 52 4.04 3.80 13.03
C GLU A 52 2.52 3.80 13.00
N VAL A 53 1.94 2.62 12.77
CA VAL A 53 0.51 2.36 12.85
C VAL A 53 0.28 1.41 14.02
N MET A 54 -0.38 1.90 15.06
CA MET A 54 -0.90 1.09 16.15
C MET A 54 -2.29 0.57 15.76
N ASN A 55 -2.76 -0.52 16.38
CA ASN A 55 -4.05 -1.14 16.00
C ASN A 55 -4.15 -1.32 14.47
N ALA A 56 -3.08 -1.85 13.86
CA ALA A 56 -2.92 -1.92 12.42
C ALA A 56 -4.09 -2.63 11.73
N SER A 57 -4.69 -3.63 12.38
CA SER A 57 -5.90 -4.30 11.88
C SER A 57 -7.10 -3.36 11.72
N LYS A 58 -7.29 -2.41 12.64
CA LYS A 58 -8.33 -1.37 12.55
C LYS A 58 -8.03 -0.38 11.43
N VAL A 59 -6.77 0.09 11.35
CA VAL A 59 -6.39 1.17 10.43
C VAL A 59 -6.24 0.68 8.99
N LEU A 60 -5.70 -0.53 8.80
CA LEU A 60 -5.31 -1.05 7.50
C LEU A 60 -6.23 -2.19 7.01
N GLY A 61 -7.18 -2.64 7.84
CA GLY A 61 -8.15 -3.68 7.48
C GLY A 61 -7.55 -5.08 7.35
N ALA A 62 -6.33 -5.29 7.83
CA ALA A 62 -5.61 -6.56 7.80
C ALA A 62 -4.73 -6.69 9.04
N ARG A 63 -4.55 -7.92 9.57
CA ARG A 63 -3.70 -8.13 10.75
C ARG A 63 -2.27 -7.73 10.46
N ALA A 64 -1.55 -7.15 11.42
CA ALA A 64 -0.17 -6.70 11.22
C ALA A 64 0.74 -7.76 10.54
N GLY A 65 0.61 -9.04 10.91
CA GLY A 65 1.36 -10.16 10.33
C GLY A 65 1.08 -10.42 8.84
N GLU A 66 -0.07 -9.99 8.33
CA GLU A 66 -0.52 -10.17 6.94
C GLU A 66 -0.09 -8.99 6.05
N ILE A 67 0.39 -7.88 6.63
CA ILE A 67 0.61 -6.63 5.89
C ILE A 67 1.88 -6.68 5.05
N THR A 68 1.77 -6.86 3.74
CA THR A 68 2.92 -6.86 2.83
C THR A 68 3.00 -5.61 1.94
N LEU A 69 4.21 -5.23 1.50
CA LEU A 69 4.42 -4.05 0.63
C LEU A 69 3.68 -4.15 -0.70
N ASP A 70 3.41 -5.37 -1.15
CA ASP A 70 2.73 -5.67 -2.41
C ASP A 70 1.21 -5.66 -2.30
N MET A 71 0.62 -5.43 -1.11
CA MET A 71 -0.84 -5.40 -0.94
C MET A 71 -1.52 -4.25 -1.68
N MET A 72 -0.81 -3.16 -1.95
CA MET A 72 -1.34 -1.99 -2.64
C MET A 72 -0.62 -1.80 -3.96
N VAL A 73 -1.38 -1.48 -5.01
CA VAL A 73 -0.85 -1.27 -6.36
C VAL A 73 -1.36 0.04 -6.92
N GLY A 74 -0.45 0.82 -7.49
CA GLY A 74 -0.80 1.95 -8.34
C GLY A 74 -1.06 1.49 -9.77
N VAL A 75 -1.32 2.45 -10.66
CA VAL A 75 -1.61 2.17 -12.09
C VAL A 75 -0.50 1.36 -12.76
N ARG A 76 0.77 1.64 -12.46
CA ARG A 76 1.90 0.96 -13.11
C ARG A 76 2.01 -0.50 -12.68
N GLU A 77 1.90 -0.75 -11.38
CA GLU A 77 1.96 -2.09 -10.81
C GLU A 77 0.74 -2.91 -11.24
N ALA A 78 -0.45 -2.31 -11.25
CA ALA A 78 -1.68 -2.96 -11.69
C ALA A 78 -1.65 -3.28 -13.21
N ALA A 79 -1.09 -2.38 -14.03
CA ALA A 79 -0.88 -2.63 -15.46
C ALA A 79 0.09 -3.80 -15.70
N ALA A 80 1.15 -3.91 -14.89
CA ALA A 80 2.07 -5.04 -14.95
C ALA A 80 1.37 -6.37 -14.61
N LEU A 81 0.46 -6.38 -13.62
CA LEU A 81 -0.35 -7.57 -13.31
C LEU A 81 -1.29 -7.96 -14.45
N ALA A 82 -1.84 -6.98 -15.15
CA ALA A 82 -2.68 -7.19 -16.32
C ALA A 82 -1.88 -7.54 -17.60
N GLY A 83 -0.54 -7.41 -17.58
CA GLY A 83 0.32 -7.64 -18.73
C GLY A 83 0.19 -6.59 -19.83
N VAL A 84 -0.16 -5.34 -19.47
CA VAL A 84 -0.41 -4.24 -20.42
C VAL A 84 0.36 -2.98 -20.07
N ARG A 85 0.39 -2.00 -20.99
CA ARG A 85 0.95 -0.66 -20.71
C ARG A 85 0.02 0.13 -19.77
N PRO A 86 0.57 1.04 -18.93
CA PRO A 86 -0.23 1.83 -17.99
C PRO A 86 -1.43 2.58 -18.60
N SER A 87 -1.25 3.19 -19.78
CA SER A 87 -2.34 3.88 -20.49
C SER A 87 -3.47 2.93 -20.91
N ASN A 88 -3.12 1.73 -21.37
CA ASN A 88 -4.09 0.71 -21.76
C ASN A 88 -4.79 0.14 -20.53
N PHE A 89 -4.09 -0.01 -19.41
CA PHE A 89 -4.71 -0.43 -18.16
C PHE A 89 -5.82 0.52 -17.73
N VAL A 90 -5.56 1.84 -17.75
CA VAL A 90 -6.56 2.85 -17.39
C VAL A 90 -7.80 2.72 -18.28
N ARG A 91 -7.59 2.78 -19.60
CA ARG A 91 -8.67 2.76 -20.60
C ARG A 91 -9.45 1.44 -20.63
N ASP A 92 -8.76 0.31 -20.61
CA ASP A 92 -9.35 -1.01 -20.90
C ASP A 92 -9.81 -1.77 -19.64
N TYR A 93 -9.43 -1.27 -18.45
CA TYR A 93 -9.74 -1.87 -17.15
C TYR A 93 -10.24 -0.83 -16.15
N ALA A 94 -9.40 0.12 -15.73
CA ALA A 94 -9.67 0.95 -14.55
C ALA A 94 -10.90 1.85 -14.67
N ASP A 95 -11.26 2.25 -15.89
CA ASP A 95 -12.42 3.12 -16.14
C ASP A 95 -13.72 2.34 -16.39
N ARG A 96 -13.68 1.01 -16.31
CA ARG A 96 -14.89 0.18 -16.42
C ARG A 96 -15.70 0.20 -15.14
N SER A 97 -17.02 0.23 -15.26
CA SER A 97 -17.95 0.18 -14.12
C SER A 97 -17.89 -1.13 -13.32
N ASP A 98 -17.45 -2.23 -13.94
CA ASP A 98 -17.29 -3.53 -13.30
C ASP A 98 -15.90 -3.74 -12.64
N PHE A 99 -15.01 -2.75 -12.72
CA PHE A 99 -13.67 -2.83 -12.17
C PHE A 99 -13.65 -2.49 -10.66
N PRO A 100 -12.71 -3.06 -9.87
CA PRO A 100 -12.56 -2.71 -8.46
C PRO A 100 -12.41 -1.20 -8.24
N ARG A 101 -13.10 -0.68 -7.22
CA ARG A 101 -12.98 0.72 -6.83
C ARG A 101 -11.60 0.96 -6.20
N PRO A 102 -10.97 2.11 -6.43
CA PRO A 102 -9.74 2.45 -5.74
C PRO A 102 -9.98 2.58 -4.23
N VAL A 103 -9.02 2.13 -3.44
CA VAL A 103 -8.98 2.35 -1.99
C VAL A 103 -8.72 3.82 -1.69
N VAL A 104 -7.92 4.48 -2.53
CA VAL A 104 -7.64 5.91 -2.43
C VAL A 104 -7.36 6.53 -3.80
N GLU A 105 -7.76 7.78 -3.96
CA GLU A 105 -7.42 8.63 -5.10
C GLU A 105 -6.44 9.72 -4.64
N LEU A 106 -5.20 9.66 -5.14
CA LEU A 106 -4.15 10.64 -4.87
C LEU A 106 -3.96 11.55 -6.09
N ALA A 107 -3.29 12.69 -5.91
CA ALA A 107 -2.87 13.55 -7.02
C ALA A 107 -1.98 12.81 -8.05
N SER A 108 -1.25 11.79 -7.61
CA SER A 108 -0.42 10.94 -8.45
C SER A 108 -1.19 9.79 -9.13
N GLY A 109 -2.45 9.57 -8.78
CA GLY A 109 -3.32 8.54 -9.36
C GLY A 109 -4.07 7.70 -8.33
N ARG A 110 -4.77 6.68 -8.85
CA ARG A 110 -5.59 5.73 -8.09
C ARG A 110 -4.72 4.59 -7.51
N ILE A 111 -5.06 4.13 -6.31
CA ILE A 111 -4.46 2.97 -5.65
C ILE A 111 -5.55 1.94 -5.35
N TRP A 112 -5.25 0.67 -5.63
CA TRP A 112 -6.13 -0.47 -5.36
C TRP A 112 -5.47 -1.49 -4.45
N ALA A 113 -6.29 -2.30 -3.78
CA ALA A 113 -5.82 -3.54 -3.19
C ALA A 113 -5.43 -4.53 -4.32
N ARG A 114 -4.19 -5.02 -4.29
CA ARG A 114 -3.66 -5.99 -5.26
C ARG A 114 -4.59 -7.19 -5.41
N ALA A 115 -5.08 -7.72 -4.28
CA ALA A 115 -5.90 -8.93 -4.27
C ALA A 115 -7.20 -8.77 -5.09
N GLU A 116 -7.81 -7.59 -5.07
CA GLU A 116 -9.01 -7.28 -5.84
C GLU A 116 -8.70 -7.19 -7.34
N ILE A 117 -7.58 -6.56 -7.71
CA ILE A 117 -7.12 -6.50 -9.10
C ILE A 117 -6.88 -7.91 -9.65
N GLU A 118 -6.11 -8.72 -8.93
CA GLU A 118 -5.83 -10.09 -9.35
C GLU A 118 -7.10 -10.94 -9.42
N GLY A 119 -8.03 -10.75 -8.47
CA GLY A 119 -9.34 -11.39 -8.47
C GLY A 119 -10.16 -11.04 -9.73
N TYR A 120 -10.24 -9.76 -10.07
CA TYR A 120 -10.90 -9.28 -11.29
C TYR A 120 -10.28 -9.89 -12.55
N LEU A 121 -8.94 -9.84 -12.67
CA LEU A 121 -8.21 -10.37 -13.82
C LEU A 121 -8.43 -11.88 -14.00
N ARG A 122 -8.41 -12.66 -12.92
CA ARG A 122 -8.73 -14.09 -12.94
C ARG A 122 -10.15 -14.35 -13.43
N SER A 123 -11.14 -13.60 -12.92
CA SER A 123 -12.54 -13.72 -13.33
C SER A 123 -12.75 -13.39 -14.81
N ARG A 124 -12.14 -12.31 -15.31
CA ARG A 124 -12.21 -11.93 -16.71
C ARG A 124 -11.56 -12.96 -17.64
N LYS A 125 -10.39 -13.50 -17.27
CA LYS A 125 -9.71 -14.56 -18.03
C LYS A 125 -10.55 -15.83 -18.13
N ARG A 126 -11.26 -16.20 -17.05
CA ARG A 126 -12.20 -17.33 -17.05
C ARG A 126 -13.37 -17.09 -18.00
N ARG A 127 -13.98 -15.90 -17.97
CA ARG A 127 -15.07 -15.51 -18.88
C ARG A 127 -14.66 -15.57 -20.35
N LEU A 128 -13.46 -15.09 -20.68
CA LEU A 128 -12.93 -15.12 -22.05
C LEU A 128 -12.59 -16.53 -22.57
N LYS A 129 -12.31 -17.48 -21.69
CA LYS A 129 -12.06 -18.89 -22.07
C LYS A 129 -13.35 -19.70 -22.25
N ALA A 130 -14.47 -19.21 -21.73
CA ALA A 130 -15.77 -19.88 -21.77
C ALA A 130 -16.67 -19.35 -22.90
N SER A 131 -16.12 -18.47 -23.75
CA SER A 131 -16.73 -17.84 -24.92
C SER A 131 -15.94 -18.18 -26.16
#